data_AF-A0A7U3WBH6-F1
#
_entry.id   AF-A0A7U3WBH6-F1
#
_cell.length_a   1.000
_cell.length_b   1.000
_cell.length_c   1.000
_cell.angle_alpha   90.00
_cell.angle_beta   90.00
_cell.angle_gamma   90.00
#
_symmetry.space_group_name_H-M   'P 1'
#
loop_
_entity.id
_entity.type
_entity.pdbx_description
1 polymer ?
#
loop_
_entity_poly.entity_id
_entity_poly.type
_entity_poly.pdbx_seq_one_letter_code
_entity_poly.pdbx_strand_id
1 'polypeptide(L)'
;MVTLEWSCERSDGVTLVSLVVAAARPCRVRVENRLDGPVWPPRRRGQPAAGWDGDAFVGRVPADGRLAVGYATPAKPAEPPAEVVSTVPAAEVDDESGPDASGPAPAVESTPAGVVRDLGDPVVPRDSVPLPEPNAPTASRADEGVRTDDGARTADDAPVSDGVRSADELQPIDRASDPERFVVPGAVRSWLRDVDERLDAAPDRAGRSGAGANTGGGLGVAATADRRALRRVRGRIDELLARADEGDSDDLAVGRTGERVGGGEHAARGARIDGEGP
;
A
#
# COMPACT_ATOMS: atom_id res chain seq x y z
N MET A 1 18.88 18.42 -29.91
CA MET A 1 19.53 18.71 -28.62
C MET A 1 18.63 18.15 -27.54
N VAL A 2 19.21 17.45 -26.57
CA VAL A 2 18.49 16.88 -25.42
C VAL A 2 18.88 17.68 -24.19
N THR A 3 17.90 18.04 -23.36
CA THR A 3 18.10 18.76 -22.10
C THR A 3 17.54 17.92 -20.95
N LEU A 4 18.17 18.07 -19.78
CA LEU A 4 17.76 17.40 -18.55
C LEU A 4 17.44 18.47 -17.51
N GLU A 5 16.21 18.49 -17.04
CA GLU A 5 15.79 19.27 -15.86
C GLU A 5 15.66 18.29 -14.68
N TRP A 6 16.01 18.73 -13.47
CA TRP A 6 15.96 17.88 -12.28
C TRP A 6 15.53 18.63 -11.03
N SER A 7 14.93 17.90 -10.09
CA SER A 7 14.67 18.36 -8.73
C SER A 7 14.92 17.21 -7.75
N CYS A 8 15.53 17.53 -6.61
CA CYS A 8 15.79 16.58 -5.52
C CYS A 8 15.06 17.02 -4.26
N GLU A 9 14.38 16.09 -3.61
CA GLU A 9 13.76 16.29 -2.30
C GLU A 9 14.28 15.23 -1.33
N ARG A 10 14.70 15.62 -0.12
CA ARG A 10 15.21 14.67 0.89
C ARG A 10 14.24 14.59 2.07
N SER A 11 13.79 13.38 2.40
CA SER A 11 13.00 13.08 3.60
C SER A 11 13.45 11.76 4.22
N ASP A 12 13.55 11.71 5.55
CA ASP A 12 13.80 10.48 6.32
C ASP A 12 14.97 9.61 5.83
N GLY A 13 16.06 10.27 5.39
CA GLY A 13 17.26 9.60 4.90
C GLY A 13 17.21 9.15 3.43
N VAL A 14 16.08 9.38 2.75
CA VAL A 14 15.86 9.07 1.34
C VAL A 14 15.85 10.36 0.52
N THR A 15 16.51 10.33 -0.64
CA THR A 15 16.43 11.38 -1.66
C THR A 15 15.52 10.91 -2.77
N LEU A 16 14.44 11.64 -3.04
CA LEU A 16 13.60 11.50 -4.21
C LEU A 16 14.17 12.38 -5.31
N VAL A 17 14.44 11.79 -6.47
CA VAL A 17 14.93 12.49 -7.65
C VAL A 17 13.84 12.47 -8.70
N SER A 18 13.46 13.64 -9.19
CA SER A 18 12.57 13.81 -10.34
C SER A 18 13.35 14.43 -11.48
N LEU A 19 13.26 13.84 -12.67
CA LEU A 19 13.94 14.25 -13.88
C LEU A 19 12.91 14.48 -14.98
N VAL A 20 13.13 15.52 -15.79
CA VAL A 20 12.42 15.74 -17.03
C VAL A 20 13.43 15.82 -18.16
N VAL A 21 13.41 14.83 -19.03
CA VAL A 21 14.21 14.82 -20.26
C VAL A 21 13.38 15.48 -21.36
N ALA A 22 13.92 16.52 -21.98
CA ALA A 22 13.28 17.17 -23.11
C ALA A 22 14.12 17.06 -24.39
N ALA A 23 13.46 16.81 -25.51
CA ALA A 23 14.11 16.70 -26.83
C ALA A 23 13.21 17.27 -27.93
N ALA A 24 13.82 17.95 -28.90
CA ALA A 24 13.09 18.54 -30.03
C ALA A 24 12.57 17.50 -31.06
N ARG A 25 13.04 16.25 -30.98
CA ARG A 25 12.65 15.14 -31.86
C ARG A 25 12.55 13.85 -31.04
N PRO A 26 11.70 12.90 -31.44
CA PRO A 26 11.64 11.59 -30.81
C PRO A 26 13.01 10.92 -30.76
N CYS A 27 13.43 10.48 -29.57
CA CYS A 27 14.70 9.78 -29.38
C CYS A 27 14.63 8.81 -28.20
N ARG A 28 15.42 7.75 -28.26
CA ARG A 28 15.70 6.88 -27.12
C ARG A 28 16.84 7.48 -26.30
N VAL A 29 16.67 7.51 -24.99
CA VAL A 29 17.65 8.06 -24.05
C VAL A 29 18.02 7.02 -23.00
N ARG A 30 19.28 7.06 -22.56
CA ARG A 30 19.74 6.37 -21.36
C ARG A 30 20.19 7.40 -20.34
N VAL A 31 19.64 7.29 -19.14
CA VAL A 31 19.90 8.18 -18.01
C VAL A 31 20.52 7.36 -16.88
N GLU A 32 21.64 7.82 -16.34
CA GLU A 32 22.35 7.16 -15.24
C GLU A 32 22.36 8.04 -13.99
N ASN A 33 22.15 7.41 -12.83
CA ASN A 33 22.27 8.07 -11.53
C ASN A 33 23.74 8.40 -11.25
N ARG A 34 23.99 9.59 -10.69
CA ARG A 34 25.33 10.05 -10.28
C ARG A 34 25.49 10.14 -8.77
N LEU A 35 24.43 9.85 -8.01
CA LEU A 35 24.47 9.85 -6.55
C LEU A 35 25.08 8.54 -6.05
N ASP A 36 25.91 8.65 -5.00
CA ASP A 36 26.66 7.53 -4.40
C ASP A 36 25.75 6.60 -3.58
N GLY A 37 24.87 5.87 -4.26
CA GLY A 37 23.99 4.89 -3.65
C GLY A 37 23.10 4.17 -4.65
N PRO A 38 22.46 3.07 -4.23
CA PRO A 38 21.60 2.30 -5.10
C PRO A 38 20.39 3.13 -5.53
N VAL A 39 19.89 2.84 -6.73
CA VAL A 39 18.64 3.37 -7.24
C VAL A 39 17.48 2.47 -6.82
N TRP A 40 16.45 3.09 -6.27
CA TRP A 40 15.17 2.47 -5.97
C TRP A 40 14.14 2.98 -6.97
N PRO A 41 13.93 2.24 -8.08
CA PRO A 41 12.96 2.64 -9.08
C PRO A 41 11.53 2.50 -8.53
N PRO A 42 10.56 3.27 -9.06
CA PRO A 42 9.15 3.09 -8.76
C PRO A 42 8.74 1.65 -9.08
N ARG A 43 7.95 1.02 -8.20
CA ARG A 43 7.55 -0.38 -8.37
C ARG A 43 6.04 -0.51 -8.62
N ARG A 44 5.66 -1.43 -9.51
CA ARG A 44 4.28 -1.87 -9.74
C ARG A 44 4.21 -3.37 -9.50
N ARG A 45 3.39 -3.80 -8.54
CA ARG A 45 3.28 -5.22 -8.12
C ARG A 45 4.64 -5.85 -7.75
N GLY A 46 5.50 -5.08 -7.07
CA GLY A 46 6.83 -5.52 -6.65
C GLY A 46 7.92 -5.44 -7.73
N GLN A 47 7.57 -5.29 -9.01
CA GLN A 47 8.55 -5.16 -10.11
C GLN A 47 8.90 -3.69 -10.36
N PRO A 48 10.16 -3.36 -10.70
CA PRO A 48 10.52 -2.04 -11.22
C PRO A 48 9.62 -1.61 -12.39
N ALA A 49 9.30 -0.32 -12.46
CA ALA A 49 8.59 0.24 -13.59
C ALA A 49 9.38 0.04 -14.89
N ALA A 50 8.68 0.00 -16.03
CA ALA A 50 9.29 -0.18 -17.33
C ALA A 50 10.39 0.86 -17.61
N GLY A 51 11.46 0.42 -18.26
CA GLY A 51 12.63 1.24 -18.60
C GLY A 51 13.73 1.25 -17.55
N TRP A 52 13.50 0.74 -16.35
CA TRP A 52 14.57 0.62 -15.35
C TRP A 52 15.40 -0.66 -15.54
N ASP A 53 16.71 -0.49 -15.57
CA ASP A 53 17.72 -1.55 -15.63
C ASP A 53 18.83 -1.24 -14.62
N GLY A 54 18.76 -1.88 -13.45
CA GLY A 54 19.63 -1.56 -12.32
C GLY A 54 19.52 -0.09 -11.89
N ASP A 55 20.64 0.63 -11.96
CA ASP A 55 20.75 2.06 -11.60
C ASP A 55 20.55 3.01 -12.81
N ALA A 56 20.20 2.47 -13.97
CA ALA A 56 19.98 3.22 -15.19
C ALA A 56 18.51 3.15 -15.63
N PHE A 57 18.06 4.23 -16.26
CA PHE A 57 16.77 4.29 -16.95
C PHE A 57 16.98 4.40 -18.46
N VAL A 58 16.27 3.59 -19.22
CA VAL A 58 16.19 3.61 -20.68
C VAL A 58 14.75 3.86 -21.08
N GLY A 59 14.51 4.92 -21.83
CA GLY A 59 13.17 5.28 -22.28
C GLY A 59 13.16 6.04 -23.59
N ARG A 60 11.97 6.23 -24.15
CA ARG A 60 11.75 7.02 -25.37
C ARG A 60 11.15 8.37 -24.99
N VAL A 61 11.77 9.45 -25.45
CA VAL A 61 11.16 10.78 -25.45
C VAL A 61 10.12 10.81 -26.57
N PRO A 62 8.84 11.08 -26.28
CA PRO A 62 7.79 11.04 -27.30
C PRO A 62 7.86 12.27 -28.21
N ALA A 63 6.97 12.34 -29.21
CA ALA A 63 6.90 13.45 -30.15
C ALA A 63 6.46 14.79 -29.52
N ASP A 64 5.79 14.74 -28.36
CA ASP A 64 5.52 15.90 -27.51
C ASP A 64 6.79 16.45 -26.82
N GLY A 65 7.90 15.73 -26.92
CA GLY A 65 9.23 16.18 -26.57
C GLY A 65 9.57 16.13 -25.09
N ARG A 66 8.78 15.47 -24.23
CA ARG A 66 9.06 15.40 -22.77
C ARG A 66 8.89 13.98 -22.20
N LEU A 67 9.85 13.57 -21.38
CA LEU A 67 9.82 12.30 -20.65
C LEU A 67 10.13 12.53 -19.18
N ALA A 68 9.19 12.18 -18.30
CA ALA A 68 9.38 12.25 -16.85
C ALA A 68 9.95 10.92 -16.32
N VAL A 69 10.97 11.02 -15.49
CA VAL A 69 11.65 9.88 -14.85
C VAL A 69 11.82 10.20 -13.37
N GLY A 70 11.47 9.28 -12.49
CA GLY A 70 11.62 9.48 -11.04
C GLY A 70 12.15 8.23 -10.36
N TYR A 71 12.98 8.42 -9.34
CA TYR A 71 13.52 7.34 -8.51
C TYR A 71 13.87 7.82 -7.12
N ALA A 72 14.15 6.89 -6.21
CA ALA A 72 14.65 7.19 -4.87
C ALA A 72 16.07 6.64 -4.68
N THR A 73 16.84 7.23 -3.78
CA THR A 73 18.14 6.70 -3.34
C THR A 73 18.42 7.08 -1.90
N PRO A 74 19.11 6.24 -1.08
CA PRO A 74 19.54 6.63 0.26
C PRO A 74 20.69 7.67 0.23
N ALA A 75 21.36 7.81 -0.91
CA ALA A 75 22.48 8.74 -1.10
C ALA A 75 22.07 10.19 -0.79
N LYS A 76 23.02 10.99 -0.33
CA LYS A 76 22.80 12.44 -0.15
C LYS A 76 22.59 13.11 -1.53
N PRO A 77 21.72 14.12 -1.63
CA PRO A 77 21.56 14.86 -2.88
C PRO A 77 22.89 15.53 -3.26
N ALA A 78 23.24 15.45 -4.53
CA ALA A 78 24.37 16.11 -5.16
C ALA A 78 23.96 16.60 -6.56
N GLU A 79 24.71 17.57 -7.10
CA GLU A 79 24.41 18.18 -8.40
C GLU A 79 25.55 17.91 -9.40
N PRO A 80 25.23 17.42 -10.62
CA PRO A 80 23.92 16.94 -11.07
C PRO A 80 23.59 15.56 -10.45
N PRO A 81 22.31 15.27 -10.13
CA PRO A 81 21.92 13.99 -9.55
C PRO A 81 21.93 12.84 -10.56
N ALA A 82 21.81 13.15 -11.85
CA ALA A 82 21.80 12.19 -12.94
C ALA A 82 22.34 12.82 -14.22
N GLU A 83 22.67 11.97 -15.19
CA GLU A 83 23.19 12.40 -16.49
C GLU A 83 22.58 11.58 -17.63
N VAL A 84 22.35 12.22 -18.79
CA VAL A 84 21.96 11.52 -20.01
C VAL A 84 23.24 11.04 -20.71
N VAL A 85 23.52 9.75 -20.62
CA VAL A 85 24.77 9.14 -21.13
C VAL A 85 24.69 8.69 -22.58
N SER A 86 23.47 8.52 -23.12
CA SER A 86 23.28 8.13 -24.52
C SER A 86 21.96 8.65 -25.07
N THR A 87 21.97 9.04 -26.35
CA THR A 87 20.80 9.47 -27.12
C THR A 87 20.85 8.87 -28.51
N VAL A 88 19.81 8.15 -28.91
CA VAL A 88 19.68 7.55 -30.25
C VAL A 88 18.39 8.07 -30.88
N PRO A 89 18.40 8.64 -32.10
CA PRO A 89 17.17 9.02 -32.79
C PRO A 89 16.20 7.84 -32.87
N ALA A 90 14.93 8.06 -32.57
CA ALA A 90 13.94 7.02 -32.80
C ALA A 90 13.72 6.93 -34.32
N ALA A 91 14.12 5.82 -34.94
CA ALA A 91 13.69 5.53 -36.30
C ALA A 91 12.15 5.50 -36.31
N GLU A 92 11.52 5.96 -37.40
CA GLU A 92 10.06 6.07 -37.53
C GLU A 92 9.33 4.71 -37.53
N VAL A 93 10.04 3.62 -37.25
CA VAL A 93 9.52 2.26 -37.22
C VAL A 93 9.97 1.62 -35.90
N ASP A 94 9.15 1.77 -34.88
CA ASP A 94 9.11 0.87 -33.72
C ASP A 94 7.75 1.09 -33.02
N ASP A 95 6.69 0.87 -33.79
CA ASP A 95 5.47 0.34 -33.20
C ASP A 95 5.76 -1.12 -32.86
N GLU A 96 5.62 -1.46 -31.58
CA GLU A 96 5.64 -2.82 -31.04
C GLU A 96 6.98 -3.57 -31.09
N SER A 97 7.93 -3.15 -30.26
CA SER A 97 8.92 -4.08 -29.67
C SER A 97 9.39 -3.55 -28.32
N GLY A 98 8.88 -4.18 -27.26
CA GLY A 98 9.52 -4.12 -25.94
C GLY A 98 10.94 -4.68 -26.00
N PRO A 99 11.71 -4.63 -24.90
CA PRO A 99 13.03 -5.23 -24.86
C PRO A 99 12.93 -6.76 -24.80
N ASP A 100 12.55 -7.40 -25.90
CA ASP A 100 12.75 -8.84 -26.11
C ASP A 100 14.03 -9.03 -26.94
N ALA A 101 15.17 -8.85 -26.26
CA ALA A 101 16.39 -9.53 -26.64
C ALA A 101 16.41 -10.92 -25.98
N SER A 102 15.46 -11.76 -26.37
CA SER A 102 15.54 -13.21 -26.20
C SER A 102 15.11 -13.78 -27.53
N GLY A 103 15.94 -14.66 -28.11
CA GLY A 103 15.63 -15.35 -29.37
C GLY A 103 14.26 -16.03 -29.32
N PRO A 104 13.71 -16.50 -30.46
CA PRO A 104 12.34 -17.01 -30.53
C PRO A 104 12.09 -18.00 -29.39
N ALA A 105 11.32 -17.57 -28.38
CA ALA A 105 10.89 -18.45 -27.31
C ALA A 105 10.09 -19.57 -28.00
N PRO A 106 10.37 -20.85 -27.70
CA PRO A 106 9.56 -21.93 -28.25
C PRO A 106 8.11 -21.64 -27.87
N ALA A 107 7.21 -21.73 -28.85
CA ALA A 107 5.79 -21.48 -28.64
C ALA A 107 5.24 -22.54 -27.67
N VAL A 108 5.26 -22.23 -26.38
CA VAL A 108 4.62 -23.05 -25.36
C VAL A 108 3.13 -22.83 -25.52
N GLU A 109 2.39 -23.91 -25.76
CA GLU A 109 0.93 -23.84 -25.74
C GLU A 109 0.51 -23.29 -24.37
N SER A 110 -0.23 -22.17 -24.36
CA SER A 110 -0.74 -21.52 -23.13
C SER A 110 -1.90 -22.30 -22.51
N THR A 111 -1.78 -23.63 -22.50
CA THR A 111 -2.67 -24.56 -21.83
C THR A 111 -1.93 -25.12 -20.61
N PRO A 112 -2.63 -25.46 -19.52
CA PRO A 112 -2.01 -26.12 -18.37
C PRO A 112 -1.23 -27.39 -18.77
N ALA A 113 -1.71 -28.12 -19.79
CA ALA A 113 -1.03 -29.29 -20.34
C ALA A 113 0.27 -28.94 -21.08
N GLY A 114 0.33 -27.80 -21.78
CA GLY A 114 1.52 -27.31 -22.47
C GLY A 114 2.66 -26.99 -21.49
N VAL A 115 2.32 -26.37 -20.37
CA VAL A 115 3.28 -26.06 -19.29
C VAL A 115 3.82 -27.32 -18.62
N VAL A 116 2.95 -28.31 -18.34
CA VAL A 116 3.37 -29.58 -17.72
C VAL A 116 4.29 -30.39 -18.64
N ARG A 117 4.04 -30.37 -19.96
CA ARG A 117 4.88 -31.08 -20.93
C ARG A 117 6.26 -30.42 -21.09
N ASP A 118 6.34 -29.10 -21.00
CA ASP A 118 7.58 -28.32 -21.10
C ASP A 118 8.48 -28.48 -19.86
N LEU A 119 7.88 -28.54 -18.66
CA LEU A 119 8.60 -28.80 -17.41
C LEU A 119 9.17 -30.22 -17.31
N GLY A 120 8.72 -31.14 -18.17
CA GLY A 120 9.15 -32.53 -18.18
C GLY A 120 8.66 -33.34 -16.97
N ASP A 121 8.88 -34.65 -17.01
CA ASP A 121 8.58 -35.53 -15.88
C ASP A 121 9.70 -35.39 -14.83
N PRO A 122 9.42 -34.91 -13.60
CA PRO A 122 10.44 -34.75 -12.58
C PRO A 122 10.92 -36.13 -12.12
N VAL A 123 12.07 -36.57 -12.65
CA VAL A 123 12.79 -37.73 -12.14
C VAL A 123 13.44 -37.34 -10.82
N VAL A 124 12.66 -37.43 -9.74
CA VAL A 124 13.19 -37.27 -8.38
C VAL A 124 14.17 -38.43 -8.12
N PRO A 125 15.43 -38.15 -7.69
CA PRO A 125 16.37 -39.20 -7.33
C PRO A 125 15.75 -40.15 -6.30
N ARG A 126 15.93 -41.47 -6.48
CA ARG A 126 15.31 -42.51 -5.64
C ARG A 126 15.54 -42.31 -4.14
N ASP A 127 16.65 -41.67 -3.77
CA ASP A 127 17.05 -41.44 -2.39
C ASP A 127 16.31 -40.28 -1.72
N SER A 128 15.50 -39.50 -2.47
CA SER A 128 14.68 -38.41 -1.92
C SER A 128 13.27 -38.83 -1.51
N VAL A 129 12.91 -40.10 -1.72
CA VAL A 129 11.63 -40.66 -1.26
C VAL A 129 11.89 -41.43 0.03
N PRO A 130 11.39 -40.95 1.20
CA PRO A 130 11.46 -41.71 2.44
C PRO A 130 10.74 -43.04 2.24
N LEU A 131 11.48 -44.15 2.36
CA LEU A 131 10.86 -45.47 2.41
C LEU A 131 10.18 -45.61 3.77
N PRO A 132 8.93 -46.09 3.85
CA PRO A 132 8.33 -46.45 5.12
C PRO A 132 9.19 -47.54 5.77
N GLU A 133 9.70 -47.27 6.96
CA GLU A 133 10.40 -48.25 7.80
C GLU A 133 9.52 -49.50 7.94
N PRO A 134 9.95 -50.68 7.44
CA PRO A 134 9.24 -51.92 7.70
C PRO A 134 9.61 -52.37 9.11
N ASN A 135 8.98 -51.77 10.12
CA ASN A 135 8.74 -52.29 11.48
C ASN A 135 8.38 -51.15 12.46
N ALA A 136 7.24 -50.51 12.24
CA ALA A 136 6.50 -49.94 13.36
C ALA A 136 5.44 -50.98 13.77
N PRO A 137 5.50 -51.59 14.97
CA PRO A 137 4.43 -52.45 15.43
C PRO A 137 3.17 -51.60 15.60
N THR A 138 2.19 -51.85 14.73
CA THR A 138 0.80 -51.44 14.90
C THR A 138 0.32 -51.98 16.24
N ALA A 139 0.25 -51.12 17.27
CA ALA A 139 -0.42 -51.44 18.52
C ALA A 139 -1.95 -51.41 18.27
N SER A 140 -2.42 -52.44 17.55
CA SER A 140 -3.81 -52.84 17.49
C SER A 140 -4.17 -53.42 18.87
N ARG A 141 -4.80 -52.63 19.73
CA ARG A 141 -5.53 -53.17 20.89
C ARG A 141 -7.00 -53.37 20.53
N ALA A 142 -7.23 -54.50 19.89
CA ALA A 142 -8.45 -55.30 19.92
C ALA A 142 -7.89 -56.73 19.92
N ASP A 143 -8.11 -57.59 20.92
CA ASP A 143 -9.39 -58.10 21.38
C ASP A 143 -9.03 -59.10 22.51
N GLU A 144 -9.71 -59.04 23.66
CA GLU A 144 -9.92 -60.23 24.50
C GLU A 144 -11.22 -60.04 25.29
N GLY A 145 -12.26 -60.74 24.84
CA GLY A 145 -13.54 -60.83 25.53
C GLY A 145 -13.62 -62.01 26.49
N VAL A 146 -14.28 -61.82 27.65
CA VAL A 146 -14.98 -62.87 28.40
C VAL A 146 -16.26 -62.30 29.04
N ARG A 147 -17.40 -62.65 28.42
CA ARG A 147 -18.71 -63.14 28.94
C ARG A 147 -19.31 -62.64 30.28
N THR A 148 -20.55 -62.12 30.18
CA THR A 148 -21.81 -62.34 30.98
C THR A 148 -21.68 -62.79 32.44
N ASP A 149 -22.37 -62.23 33.44
CA ASP A 149 -23.83 -62.06 33.57
C ASP A 149 -24.18 -61.30 34.88
N ASP A 150 -25.37 -60.70 34.89
CA ASP A 150 -26.31 -60.40 35.97
C ASP A 150 -26.00 -59.52 37.22
N GLY A 151 -26.92 -58.58 37.46
CA GLY A 151 -27.55 -58.42 38.79
C GLY A 151 -27.32 -57.13 39.61
N ALA A 152 -28.33 -56.26 39.59
CA ALA A 152 -28.83 -55.42 40.72
C ALA A 152 -27.97 -54.23 41.20
N ARG A 153 -28.44 -53.14 41.82
CA ARG A 153 -29.72 -52.44 42.06
C ARG A 153 -29.31 -51.17 42.84
N THR A 154 -29.91 -50.02 42.48
CA THR A 154 -30.34 -48.88 43.34
C THR A 154 -29.43 -48.18 44.36
N ALA A 155 -29.71 -46.86 44.50
CA ALA A 155 -29.37 -45.90 45.56
C ALA A 155 -27.93 -45.34 45.48
N ASP A 156 -27.62 -44.08 45.76
CA ASP A 156 -28.30 -42.94 46.40
C ASP A 156 -27.56 -41.69 45.87
N ASP A 157 -28.25 -40.64 45.44
CA ASP A 157 -28.63 -39.45 46.24
C ASP A 157 -27.59 -38.32 46.15
N ALA A 158 -28.13 -37.10 46.13
CA ALA A 158 -27.54 -35.85 45.67
C ALA A 158 -26.72 -35.16 46.80
N PRO A 159 -26.65 -33.83 46.99
CA PRO A 159 -26.92 -32.67 46.11
C PRO A 159 -25.88 -31.52 46.31
N VAL A 160 -26.22 -30.34 45.75
CA VAL A 160 -25.92 -28.95 46.20
C VAL A 160 -24.45 -28.49 46.22
N SER A 161 -24.10 -27.21 46.07
CA SER A 161 -24.79 -25.92 46.09
C SER A 161 -23.82 -24.93 45.44
N ASP A 162 -24.28 -24.05 44.57
CA ASP A 162 -24.83 -22.73 44.92
C ASP A 162 -23.75 -21.68 45.22
N GLY A 163 -23.73 -20.69 44.34
CA GLY A 163 -23.49 -19.32 44.73
C GLY A 163 -22.15 -18.71 44.33
N VAL A 164 -22.08 -17.41 44.06
CA VAL A 164 -23.09 -16.38 44.20
C VAL A 164 -22.42 -15.06 43.74
N ARG A 165 -23.21 -14.15 43.16
CA ARG A 165 -22.98 -12.67 43.08
C ARG A 165 -21.82 -12.20 42.20
N SER A 166 -21.87 -11.05 41.54
CA SER A 166 -22.74 -9.87 41.65
C SER A 166 -22.57 -9.04 40.38
N ALA A 167 -23.65 -8.45 39.88
CA ALA A 167 -23.89 -7.00 39.85
C ALA A 167 -22.93 -6.23 38.93
N ASP A 168 -23.42 -5.79 37.78
CA ASP A 168 -23.95 -4.42 37.61
C ASP A 168 -22.79 -3.47 37.24
N GLU A 169 -22.48 -3.33 35.96
CA GLU A 169 -23.05 -2.30 35.08
C GLU A 169 -22.17 -1.03 35.05
N LEU A 170 -21.28 -0.99 34.07
CA LEU A 170 -20.82 0.25 33.45
C LEU A 170 -20.85 0.02 31.94
N GLN A 171 -21.97 0.37 31.31
CA GLN A 171 -22.10 0.35 29.85
C GLN A 171 -21.36 1.55 29.23
N PRO A 172 -20.49 1.33 28.22
CA PRO A 172 -20.17 2.34 27.25
C PRO A 172 -21.06 2.19 26.01
N ILE A 173 -21.92 3.19 25.83
CA ILE A 173 -22.28 3.85 24.57
C ILE A 173 -22.57 2.92 23.37
N ASP A 174 -23.86 2.71 23.12
CA ASP A 174 -24.41 2.32 21.83
C ASP A 174 -23.90 3.26 20.72
N ARG A 175 -22.90 2.80 19.96
CA ARG A 175 -22.66 3.27 18.60
C ARG A 175 -22.81 2.08 17.68
N ALA A 176 -23.91 2.12 16.93
CA ALA A 176 -24.20 1.28 15.79
C ALA A 176 -22.91 0.92 15.03
N SER A 177 -22.53 -0.35 15.10
CA SER A 177 -21.62 -1.00 14.17
C SER A 177 -21.99 -2.47 14.13
N ASP A 178 -22.94 -2.79 13.26
CA ASP A 178 -22.95 -4.11 12.63
C ASP A 178 -23.21 -3.88 11.14
N PRO A 179 -22.17 -4.12 10.33
CA PRO A 179 -22.36 -5.10 9.30
C PRO A 179 -21.20 -6.09 9.35
N GLU A 180 -21.51 -7.30 9.79
CA GLU A 180 -20.65 -8.48 9.86
C GLU A 180 -19.77 -8.55 11.12
N ARG A 181 -20.39 -9.02 12.21
CA ARG A 181 -19.70 -9.59 13.37
C ARG A 181 -18.81 -10.75 12.94
N PHE A 182 -17.57 -10.45 12.54
CA PHE A 182 -16.55 -11.45 12.21
C PHE A 182 -16.40 -12.43 13.37
N VAL A 183 -16.83 -13.67 13.16
CA VAL A 183 -16.59 -14.75 14.12
C VAL A 183 -15.14 -15.14 13.99
N VAL A 184 -14.28 -14.47 14.76
CA VAL A 184 -12.86 -14.83 14.87
C VAL A 184 -12.78 -16.29 15.33
N PRO A 185 -12.16 -17.20 14.59
CA PRO A 185 -12.01 -18.60 15.01
C PRO A 185 -11.34 -18.69 16.39
N GLY A 186 -11.73 -19.67 17.21
CA GLY A 186 -11.23 -19.81 18.58
C GLY A 186 -9.71 -19.88 18.68
N ALA A 187 -9.05 -20.50 17.69
CA ALA A 187 -7.59 -20.55 17.58
C ALA A 187 -6.96 -19.15 17.45
N VAL A 188 -7.57 -18.24 16.68
CA VAL A 188 -7.07 -16.88 16.49
C VAL A 188 -7.26 -16.05 17.76
N ARG A 189 -8.37 -16.25 18.49
CA ARG A 189 -8.57 -15.60 19.81
C ARG A 189 -7.56 -16.10 20.84
N SER A 190 -7.29 -17.40 20.86
CA SER A 190 -6.27 -18.00 21.72
C SER A 190 -4.88 -17.47 21.37
N TRP A 191 -4.57 -17.32 20.08
CA TRP A 191 -3.30 -16.77 19.62
C TRP A 191 -3.16 -15.29 19.96
N LEU A 192 -4.21 -14.48 19.77
CA LEU A 192 -4.20 -13.07 20.17
C LEU A 192 -4.02 -12.92 21.69
N ARG A 193 -4.69 -13.77 22.48
CA ARG A 193 -4.49 -13.82 23.93
C ARG A 193 -3.05 -14.20 24.31
N ASP A 194 -2.44 -15.16 23.62
CA ASP A 194 -1.05 -15.53 23.85
C ASP A 194 -0.08 -14.41 23.47
N VAL A 195 -0.39 -13.64 22.42
CA VAL A 195 0.36 -12.44 22.04
C VAL A 195 0.23 -11.34 23.10
N ASP A 196 -0.99 -11.08 23.59
CA ASP A 196 -1.24 -10.10 24.65
C ASP A 196 -0.54 -10.52 25.95
N GLU A 197 -0.62 -11.79 26.36
CA GLU A 197 0.13 -12.32 27.51
C GLU A 197 1.64 -12.17 27.32
N ARG A 198 2.17 -12.30 26.10
CA ARG A 198 3.60 -12.13 25.80
C ARG A 198 4.05 -10.66 25.83
N LEU A 199 3.16 -9.74 25.47
CA LEU A 199 3.39 -8.29 25.54
C LEU A 199 3.25 -7.79 26.98
N ASP A 200 2.30 -8.31 27.75
CA ASP A 200 2.10 -8.01 29.17
C ASP A 200 3.09 -8.73 30.08
N ALA A 201 3.73 -9.81 29.61
CA ALA A 201 4.92 -10.41 30.22
C ALA A 201 6.23 -9.71 29.80
N ALA A 202 6.14 -8.65 28.98
CA ALA A 202 7.27 -7.81 28.62
C ALA A 202 7.54 -6.57 29.51
N PRO A 203 7.02 -6.40 30.75
CA PRO A 203 7.64 -5.51 31.72
C PRO A 203 8.74 -6.29 32.45
N ASP A 204 9.89 -5.64 32.65
CA ASP A 204 11.06 -6.11 33.42
C ASP A 204 12.11 -7.01 32.74
N ARG A 205 12.27 -6.95 31.41
CA ARG A 205 13.60 -7.18 30.78
C ARG A 205 14.45 -5.91 30.64
N ALA A 206 13.99 -4.78 31.18
CA ALA A 206 14.74 -3.53 31.24
C ALA A 206 15.68 -3.43 32.46
N GLY A 207 15.59 -4.34 33.44
CA GLY A 207 16.34 -4.24 34.69
C GLY A 207 17.53 -5.19 34.86
N ARG A 208 17.60 -6.30 34.12
CA ARG A 208 18.62 -7.33 34.31
C ARG A 208 19.00 -8.02 33.01
N SER A 209 19.95 -7.44 32.28
CA SER A 209 21.02 -8.16 31.57
C SER A 209 21.84 -7.14 30.80
N GLY A 210 23.07 -6.89 31.25
CA GLY A 210 24.09 -6.29 30.39
C GLY A 210 24.28 -7.18 29.15
N ALA A 211 24.67 -6.55 28.04
CA ALA A 211 24.89 -7.14 26.72
C ALA A 211 23.60 -7.50 25.94
N GLY A 212 23.05 -6.51 25.24
CA GLY A 212 22.00 -6.72 24.23
C GLY A 212 21.07 -5.54 23.93
N ALA A 213 21.45 -4.29 24.23
CA ALA A 213 20.60 -3.12 24.03
C ALA A 213 20.89 -2.44 22.68
N ASN A 214 20.06 -2.69 21.67
CA ASN A 214 19.91 -1.71 20.57
C ASN A 214 18.55 -1.72 19.83
N THR A 215 17.62 -2.62 20.16
CA THR A 215 16.36 -2.77 19.39
C THR A 215 15.11 -2.23 20.10
N GLY A 216 15.09 -2.15 21.43
CA GLY A 216 13.92 -1.68 22.21
C GLY A 216 13.74 -0.16 22.25
N GLY A 217 14.83 0.62 22.23
CA GLY A 217 14.76 2.08 22.23
C GLY A 217 14.29 2.65 20.88
N GLY A 218 14.61 1.97 19.77
CA GLY A 218 14.28 2.42 18.42
C GLY A 218 12.77 2.45 18.14
N LEU A 219 12.02 1.47 18.64
CA LEU A 219 10.57 1.40 18.43
C LEU A 219 9.82 2.54 19.14
N GLY A 220 10.23 2.88 20.37
CA GLY A 220 9.65 4.01 21.10
C GLY A 220 9.91 5.34 20.39
N VAL A 221 11.14 5.54 19.90
CA VAL A 221 11.52 6.74 19.14
C VAL A 221 10.75 6.80 17.82
N ALA A 222 10.67 5.70 17.06
CA ALA A 222 9.90 5.62 15.82
C ALA A 222 8.41 5.93 16.06
N ALA A 223 7.79 5.36 17.11
CA ALA A 223 6.40 5.62 17.46
C ALA A 223 6.15 7.09 17.87
N THR A 224 7.12 7.76 18.52
CA THR A 224 7.00 9.19 18.82
C THR A 224 7.17 10.08 17.58
N ALA A 225 8.04 9.70 16.65
CA ALA A 225 8.23 10.39 15.37
C ALA A 225 6.96 10.28 14.51
N ASP A 226 6.38 9.09 14.41
CA ASP A 226 5.13 8.84 13.70
C ASP A 226 3.96 9.66 14.27
N ARG A 227 3.77 9.65 15.60
CA ARG A 227 2.77 10.51 16.27
C ARG A 227 2.98 12.01 16.00
N ARG A 228 4.21 12.46 15.74
CA ARG A 228 4.50 13.86 15.37
C ARG A 228 4.20 14.12 13.89
N ALA A 229 4.41 13.14 13.02
CA ALA A 229 4.05 13.21 11.61
C ALA A 229 2.52 13.29 11.46
N LEU A 230 1.78 12.40 12.11
CA LEU A 230 0.30 12.39 12.07
C LEU A 230 -0.32 13.69 12.60
N ARG A 231 0.24 14.29 13.66
CA ARG A 231 -0.21 15.60 14.14
C ARG A 231 0.02 16.73 13.13
N ARG A 232 1.11 16.68 12.36
CA ARG A 232 1.36 17.65 11.27
C ARG A 232 0.38 17.47 10.12
N VAL A 233 0.10 16.23 9.73
CA VAL A 233 -0.89 15.92 8.69
C VAL A 233 -2.28 16.42 9.12
N ARG A 234 -2.67 16.18 10.38
CA ARG A 234 -3.94 16.71 10.91
C ARG A 234 -4.00 18.24 10.84
N GLY A 235 -2.94 18.95 11.26
CA GLY A 235 -2.90 20.41 11.16
C GLY A 235 -3.03 20.91 9.72
N ARG A 236 -2.41 20.23 8.76
CA ARG A 236 -2.53 20.54 7.33
C ARG A 236 -3.96 20.35 6.82
N ILE A 237 -4.63 19.29 7.26
CA ILE A 237 -6.04 19.02 6.93
C ILE A 237 -6.92 20.12 7.53
N ASP A 238 -6.72 20.48 8.79
CA ASP A 238 -7.47 21.54 9.46
C ASP A 238 -7.28 22.90 8.75
N GLU A 239 -6.05 23.23 8.31
CA GLU A 239 -5.77 24.43 7.48
C GLU A 239 -6.45 24.39 6.11
N LEU A 240 -6.52 23.23 5.46
CA LEU A 240 -7.18 23.07 4.16
C LEU A 240 -8.69 23.24 4.30
N LEU A 241 -9.27 22.68 5.37
CA LEU A 241 -10.69 22.84 5.68
C LEU A 241 -11.03 24.31 5.98
N ALA A 242 -10.22 24.99 6.81
CA ALA A 242 -10.42 26.41 7.09
C ALA A 242 -10.37 27.28 5.81
N ARG A 243 -9.43 27.00 4.91
CA ARG A 243 -9.36 27.70 3.62
C ARG A 243 -10.54 27.41 2.71
N ALA A 244 -11.06 26.18 2.72
CA ALA A 244 -12.25 25.83 1.96
C ALA A 244 -13.49 26.57 2.49
N ASP A 245 -13.64 26.66 3.81
CA ASP A 245 -14.73 27.40 4.45
C ASP A 245 -14.63 28.91 4.20
N GLU A 246 -13.42 29.48 4.17
CA GLU A 246 -13.16 30.88 3.80
C GLU A 246 -13.49 31.14 2.33
N GLY A 247 -13.12 30.23 1.42
CA GLY A 247 -13.43 30.35 -0.01
C GLY A 247 -14.93 30.24 -0.32
N ASP A 248 -15.64 29.34 0.37
CA ASP A 248 -17.11 29.22 0.25
C ASP A 248 -17.82 30.47 0.83
N SER A 249 -17.26 31.06 1.89
CA SER A 249 -17.76 32.32 2.46
C SER A 249 -17.58 33.51 1.53
N ASP A 250 -16.47 33.59 0.79
CA ASP A 250 -16.21 34.64 -0.21
C ASP A 250 -17.12 34.48 -1.45
N ASP A 251 -17.34 33.25 -1.93
CA ASP A 251 -18.29 32.99 -3.03
C ASP A 251 -19.75 33.34 -2.64
N LEU A 252 -20.14 33.08 -1.39
CA LEU A 252 -21.44 33.48 -0.84
C LEU A 252 -21.57 35.00 -0.59
N ALA A 253 -20.46 35.72 -0.39
CA ALA A 253 -20.43 37.18 -0.26
C ALA A 253 -20.54 37.89 -1.61
N VAL A 254 -19.91 37.34 -2.65
CA VAL A 254 -20.02 37.83 -4.05
C VAL A 254 -21.43 37.57 -4.61
N GLY A 255 -22.05 36.43 -4.28
CA GLY A 255 -23.43 36.13 -4.66
C GLY A 255 -24.47 37.10 -4.09
N ARG A 256 -24.18 37.79 -2.98
CA ARG A 256 -25.12 38.71 -2.31
C ARG A 256 -25.05 40.16 -2.83
N THR A 257 -24.01 40.52 -3.58
CA THR A 257 -23.86 41.86 -4.19
C THR A 257 -24.30 41.91 -5.66
N GLY A 258 -24.59 40.77 -6.29
CA GLY A 258 -25.05 40.70 -7.68
C GLY A 258 -26.55 40.91 -7.93
N GLU A 259 -27.41 40.87 -6.90
CA GLU A 259 -28.87 40.89 -7.08
C GLU A 259 -29.52 42.19 -6.61
N ARG A 260 -29.19 43.31 -7.28
CA ARG A 260 -29.97 44.55 -7.13
C ARG A 260 -29.80 45.59 -8.25
N VAL A 261 -29.87 45.22 -9.53
CA VAL A 261 -30.10 46.22 -10.59
C VAL A 261 -30.99 45.62 -11.68
N GLY A 262 -32.22 46.12 -11.81
CA GLY A 262 -33.03 45.94 -13.03
C GLY A 262 -34.53 45.79 -12.80
N GLY A 263 -35.21 46.76 -12.18
CA GLY A 263 -36.68 46.76 -12.12
C GLY A 263 -37.26 48.13 -11.82
N GLY A 264 -37.94 48.72 -12.81
CA GLY A 264 -38.70 49.99 -12.72
C GLY A 264 -37.87 51.18 -13.21
N GLU A 265 -38.31 52.08 -14.09
CA GLU A 265 -39.67 52.50 -14.44
C GLU A 265 -39.69 53.01 -15.89
N HIS A 266 -40.67 52.57 -16.68
CA HIS A 266 -41.08 53.26 -17.90
C HIS A 266 -42.58 53.56 -17.78
N ALA A 267 -42.91 54.77 -17.32
CA ALA A 267 -44.26 55.31 -17.46
C ALA A 267 -44.27 56.85 -17.47
N ALA A 268 -44.76 57.38 -18.59
CA ALA A 268 -45.61 58.57 -18.73
C ALA A 268 -45.05 59.99 -18.51
N ARG A 269 -44.85 60.69 -19.64
CA ARG A 269 -45.29 62.09 -19.88
C ARG A 269 -45.35 62.29 -21.41
N GLY A 270 -46.51 62.33 -22.06
CA GLY A 270 -47.43 63.48 -22.11
C GLY A 270 -46.86 64.57 -23.05
N ALA A 271 -46.95 64.41 -24.38
CA ALA A 271 -47.99 64.95 -25.27
C ALA A 271 -47.96 66.50 -25.45
N ARG A 272 -47.68 66.95 -26.70
CA ARG A 272 -48.42 67.95 -27.54
C ARG A 272 -47.47 68.66 -28.54
N ILE A 273 -47.63 68.44 -29.87
CA ILE A 273 -48.17 69.35 -30.95
C ILE A 273 -47.47 70.73 -31.00
N ASP A 274 -46.94 71.24 -32.11
CA ASP A 274 -47.48 71.48 -33.48
C ASP A 274 -46.34 71.28 -34.54
N GLY A 275 -46.50 71.09 -35.86
CA GLY A 275 -47.46 71.60 -36.84
C GLY A 275 -46.75 72.58 -37.81
N GLU A 276 -46.95 72.43 -39.14
CA GLU A 276 -46.44 73.23 -40.30
C GLU A 276 -44.96 73.00 -40.71
N GLY A 277 -44.55 72.52 -41.90
CA GLY A 277 -45.12 72.46 -43.26
C GLY A 277 -44.73 73.71 -44.09
N PRO A 278 -44.57 73.68 -45.43
CA PRO A 278 -44.25 72.63 -46.41
C PRO A 278 -42.82 72.71 -47.00
#